data_AF-A0A447XEI0-F1
#
_entry.id   AF-A0A447XEI0-F1
#
_cell.length_a   1.000
_cell.length_b   1.000
_cell.length_c   1.000
_cell.angle_alpha   90.00
_cell.angle_beta   90.00
_cell.angle_gamma   90.00
#
_symmetry.space_group_name_H-M   'P 1'
#
loop_
_entity.id
_entity.type
_entity.pdbx_description
1 polymer ?
#
loop_
_entity_poly.entity_id
_entity_poly.type
_entity_poly.pdbx_seq_one_letter_code
_entity_poly.pdbx_strand_id
1 'polypeptide(L)'
;MLRATKVRIYPTPEQAEFINAQFGAVRFAYNKALHIKKHSYQRHRVNLNPRKDLKPLLQWRRNPAGMDGLKNMILLRCSRR
;
A
#
# COMPACT_ATOMS: atom_id res chain seq x y z
N MET A 1 -14.97 20.54 6.87
CA MET A 1 -14.70 20.18 5.46
C MET A 1 -13.18 20.10 5.30
N LEU A 2 -12.59 18.93 5.03
CA LEU A 2 -11.14 18.83 4.84
C LEU A 2 -10.80 19.46 3.48
N ARG A 3 -10.10 20.60 3.49
CA ARG A 3 -9.59 21.24 2.27
C ARG A 3 -8.27 20.56 1.90
N ALA A 4 -8.16 20.10 0.66
CA ALA A 4 -6.90 19.56 0.16
C ALA A 4 -5.91 20.71 -0.05
N THR A 5 -4.76 20.66 0.65
CA THR A 5 -3.68 21.64 0.47
C THR A 5 -2.86 21.25 -0.75
N LYS A 6 -2.95 22.05 -1.83
CA LYS A 6 -2.12 21.87 -3.02
C LYS A 6 -0.77 22.57 -2.79
N VAL A 7 0.29 21.79 -2.60
CA VAL A 7 1.66 22.29 -2.46
C VAL A 7 2.48 21.85 -3.66
N ARG A 8 3.24 22.76 -4.27
CA ARG A 8 4.19 22.46 -5.34
C ARG A 8 5.58 22.33 -4.72
N ILE A 9 6.23 21.20 -4.94
CA ILE A 9 7.56 20.90 -4.40
C ILE A 9 8.53 20.66 -5.56
N TYR A 10 9.77 21.10 -5.41
CA TYR A 10 10.86 20.90 -6.38
C TYR A 10 11.95 20.04 -5.73
N PRO A 11 11.78 18.70 -5.71
CA PRO A 11 12.70 17.80 -5.05
C PRO A 11 14.02 17.64 -5.81
N THR A 12 15.09 17.33 -5.09
CA THR A 12 16.34 16.80 -5.68
C THR A 12 16.11 15.38 -6.24
N PRO A 13 16.96 14.86 -7.13
CA PRO A 13 16.78 13.52 -7.70
C PRO A 13 16.63 12.43 -6.62
N GLU A 14 17.46 12.44 -5.58
CA GLU A 14 17.38 11.49 -4.46
C GLU A 14 16.05 11.59 -3.69
N GLN A 15 15.58 12.82 -3.46
CA GLN A 15 14.29 13.05 -2.80
C GLN A 15 13.12 12.56 -3.66
N ALA A 16 13.19 12.74 -4.98
CA ALA A 16 12.18 12.26 -5.91
C ALA A 16 12.06 10.73 -5.87
N GLU A 17 13.19 10.02 -5.87
CA GLU A 17 13.22 8.56 -5.72
C GLU A 17 12.59 8.10 -4.41
N PHE A 18 12.94 8.73 -3.29
CA PHE A 18 12.37 8.41 -1.99
C PHE A 18 10.85 8.63 -1.94
N ILE A 19 10.38 9.77 -2.46
CA ILE A 19 8.95 10.11 -2.53
C ILE A 19 8.20 9.10 -3.41
N ASN A 20 8.77 8.74 -4.56
CA ASN A 20 8.18 7.76 -5.47
C ASN A 20 8.10 6.37 -4.84
N ALA A 21 9.15 5.94 -4.14
CA ALA A 21 9.16 4.68 -3.40
C ALA A 21 8.07 4.66 -2.32
N GLN A 22 7.92 5.75 -1.57
CA GLN A 22 6.91 5.86 -0.52
C GLN A 22 5.48 5.82 -1.09
N PHE A 23 5.20 6.60 -2.14
CA PHE A 23 3.90 6.57 -2.81
C PHE A 23 3.62 5.23 -3.47
N GLY A 24 4.64 4.59 -4.06
CA GLY A 24 4.57 3.24 -4.61
C GLY A 24 4.18 2.21 -3.56
N ALA A 25 4.82 2.25 -2.39
CA ALA A 25 4.52 1.35 -1.27
C ALA A 25 3.09 1.54 -0.74
N VAL A 26 2.65 2.79 -0.58
CA VAL A 26 1.27 3.11 -0.14
C VAL A 26 0.25 2.62 -1.16
N ARG A 27 0.47 2.87 -2.45
CA ARG A 27 -0.41 2.43 -3.54
C ARG A 27 -0.49 0.91 -3.61
N PHE A 28 0.64 0.22 -3.42
CA PHE A 28 0.69 -1.24 -3.35
C PHE A 28 -0.16 -1.79 -2.21
N ALA A 29 0.02 -1.26 -0.99
CA ALA A 29 -0.74 -1.68 0.18
C ALA A 29 -2.25 -1.46 -0.02
N TYR A 30 -2.63 -0.31 -0.57
CA TYR A 30 -4.03 0.00 -0.89
C TYR A 30 -4.63 -0.97 -1.90
N ASN A 31 -3.94 -1.23 -3.02
CA ASN A 31 -4.44 -2.14 -4.05
C ASN A 31 -4.57 -3.58 -3.54
N LYS A 32 -3.64 -4.03 -2.70
CA LYS A 32 -3.72 -5.37 -2.09
C LYS A 32 -4.92 -5.47 -1.14
N ALA A 33 -5.15 -4.45 -0.31
CA ALA A 33 -6.31 -4.36 0.56
C ALA A 33 -7.63 -4.40 -0.24
N LEU A 34 -7.71 -3.61 -1.32
CA LEU A 34 -8.87 -3.59 -2.21
C LEU A 34 -9.12 -4.96 -2.85
N HIS A 35 -8.06 -5.62 -3.32
CA HIS A 35 -8.15 -6.97 -3.88
C HIS A 35 -8.71 -7.98 -2.87
N ILE A 36 -8.21 -7.98 -1.63
CA ILE A 36 -8.70 -8.88 -0.56
C ILE A 36 -10.18 -8.64 -0.29
N LYS A 37 -10.60 -7.36 -0.20
CA LYS A 37 -11.99 -7.01 0.02
C LYS A 37 -12.89 -7.51 -1.12
N LYS A 38 -12.50 -7.28 -2.38
CA LYS A 38 -13.24 -7.74 -3.55
C LYS A 38 -13.33 -9.27 -3.60
N HIS A 39 -12.22 -9.97 -3.37
CA HIS A 39 -12.17 -11.43 -3.38
C HIS A 39 -13.08 -12.03 -2.30
N SER A 40 -13.04 -11.48 -1.08
CA SER A 40 -13.87 -11.95 0.04
C SER A 40 -15.36 -11.77 -0.23
N TYR A 41 -15.73 -10.64 -0.85
CA TYR A 41 -17.12 -10.41 -1.26
C TYR A 41 -17.56 -11.37 -2.38
N GLN A 42 -16.70 -11.65 -3.36
CA GLN A 42 -17.04 -12.57 -4.45
C GLN A 42 -17.21 -14.03 -3.98
N ARG A 43 -16.33 -14.50 -3.11
CA ARG A 43 -16.33 -15.88 -2.62
C ARG A 43 -17.37 -16.13 -1.53
N HIS A 44 -17.49 -15.22 -0.57
CA HIS A 44 -18.25 -15.45 0.66
C HIS A 44 -19.42 -14.48 0.83
N ARG A 45 -19.61 -13.52 -0.08
CA ARG A 45 -20.62 -12.43 0.03
C ARG A 45 -20.51 -11.60 1.31
N VAL A 46 -19.36 -11.64 1.97
CA VAL A 46 -19.06 -10.87 3.18
C VAL A 46 -18.43 -9.53 2.81
N ASN A 47 -18.96 -8.44 3.35
CA ASN A 47 -18.40 -7.10 3.20
C ASN A 47 -17.42 -6.81 4.35
N LEU A 48 -16.13 -6.84 4.06
CA LEU A 48 -15.09 -6.56 5.06
C LEU A 48 -14.99 -5.07 5.38
N ASN A 49 -14.90 -4.75 6.68
CA ASN A 49 -14.63 -3.42 7.19
C ASN A 49 -13.11 -3.23 7.37
N PRO A 50 -12.46 -2.31 6.62
CA PRO A 50 -11.01 -2.15 6.64
C PRO A 50 -10.41 -1.88 8.03
N ARG A 51 -11.14 -1.17 8.91
CA ARG A 51 -10.64 -0.84 10.25
C ARG A 51 -10.63 -2.02 11.22
N LYS A 52 -11.59 -2.93 11.08
CA LYS A 52 -11.77 -4.08 11.98
C LYS A 52 -11.05 -5.31 11.45
N ASP A 53 -11.20 -5.60 10.17
CA ASP A 53 -10.82 -6.90 9.60
C ASP A 53 -9.43 -6.87 8.95
N LEU A 54 -9.00 -5.69 8.49
CA LEU A 54 -7.69 -5.54 7.82
C LEU A 54 -6.58 -5.12 8.78
N LYS A 55 -6.92 -4.47 9.90
CA LYS A 55 -5.95 -4.02 10.91
C LYS A 55 -5.18 -5.20 11.53
N PRO A 56 -5.78 -6.36 11.85
CA PRO A 56 -5.05 -7.54 12.32
C PRO A 56 -4.11 -8.12 11.25
N LEU A 57 -4.50 -8.08 9.96
CA LEU A 57 -3.67 -8.57 8.85
C LEU A 57 -2.38 -7.76 8.66
N LEU A 58 -2.37 -6.50 9.09
CA LEU A 58 -1.16 -5.66 9.11
C LEU A 58 -0.20 -6.06 10.23
N GLN A 59 -0.70 -6.56 11.37
CA GLN A 59 0.14 -7.00 12.48
C GLN A 59 0.88 -8.29 12.13
N TRP A 60 0.24 -9.24 11.45
CA TRP A 60 0.90 -10.44 10.90
C TRP A 60 2.08 -10.10 9.98
N ARG A 61 1.94 -9.03 9.19
CA ARG A 61 2.97 -8.56 8.25
C ARG A 61 4.20 -7.94 8.92
N ARG A 62 4.19 -7.75 10.24
CA ARG A 62 5.29 -7.14 10.99
C ARG A 62 6.44 -8.11 11.26
N ASN A 63 6.26 -9.41 10.99
CA ASN A 63 7.32 -10.41 11.04
C ASN A 63 8.37 -10.16 9.95
N PRO A 64 9.68 -10.24 10.24
CA PRO A 64 10.76 -9.86 9.32
C PRO A 64 10.70 -10.66 8.00
N ALA A 65 10.39 -11.95 8.07
CA ALA A 65 10.22 -12.82 6.89
C ALA A 65 9.11 -12.34 5.92
N GLY A 66 8.06 -11.68 6.42
CA GLY A 66 6.97 -11.14 5.62
C GLY A 66 7.30 -9.80 4.95
N MET A 67 8.26 -9.05 5.49
CA MET A 67 8.70 -7.75 4.97
C MET A 67 9.75 -7.88 3.87
N ASP A 68 10.62 -8.88 3.92
CA ASP A 68 11.69 -9.06 2.93
C ASP A 68 11.16 -9.44 1.53
N GLY A 69 10.09 -10.25 1.44
CA GLY A 69 9.39 -10.49 0.18
C GLY A 69 8.67 -9.24 -0.37
N LEU A 70 8.34 -8.29 0.49
CA LEU A 70 7.63 -7.07 0.16
C LEU A 70 8.57 -5.98 -0.36
N LYS A 71 9.77 -5.86 0.20
CA LYS A 71 10.84 -5.01 -0.34
C LYS A 71 11.17 -5.39 -1.78
N ASN A 72 11.37 -6.69 -2.03
CA ASN A 72 11.63 -7.19 -3.39
C ASN A 72 10.44 -6.96 -4.34
N MET A 73 9.19 -7.12 -3.89
CA MET A 73 8.02 -6.92 -4.74
C MET A 73 7.67 -5.44 -4.99
N ILE A 74 7.97 -4.54 -4.05
CA ILE A 74 7.85 -3.09 -4.23
C ILE A 74 8.93 -2.61 -5.21
N LEU A 75 10.19 -3.03 -5.03
CA LEU A 75 11.28 -2.72 -5.96
C LEU A 75 11.01 -3.26 -7.38
N LEU A 76 10.58 -4.52 -7.53
CA LEU A 76 10.33 -5.13 -8.85
C LEU A 76 9.11 -4.60 -9.61
N ARG A 77 8.13 -3.96 -8.95
CA ARG A 77 6.97 -3.37 -9.63
C ARG A 77 7.01 -1.86 -9.76
N CYS A 78 7.73 -1.16 -8.88
CA CYS A 78 7.88 0.30 -8.97
C CYS A 78 8.84 0.71 -10.10
N SER A 79 9.74 -0.18 -10.54
CA SER A 79 10.64 0.03 -11.69
C SER A 79 10.02 -0.31 -13.07
N ARG A 80 8.82 -0.90 -13.13
CA ARG A 80 8.16 -1.36 -14.38
C ARG A 80 6.93 -0.53 -14.80
N ARG A 81 6.82 0.72 -14.37
CA ARG A 81 5.83 1.68 -14.87
C ARG A 81 6.36 3.10 -14.85
#